data_AF-A0A522WWP0-F1
#
_entry.id   AF-A0A522WWP0-F1
#
_cell.length_a   1.000
_cell.length_b   1.000
_cell.length_c   1.000
_cell.angle_alpha   90.00
_cell.angle_beta   90.00
_cell.angle_gamma   90.00
#
_symmetry.space_group_name_H-M   'P 1'
#
loop_
_entity.id
_entity.type
_entity.pdbx_description
1 polymer ?
#
loop_
_entity_poly.entity_id
_entity_poly.type
_entity_poly.pdbx_seq_one_letter_code
_entity_poly.pdbx_strand_id
1 'polypeptide(L)'
;MLLNKLSIPLVLLTGALFYPPVFAQQTPSSQQVLQNFGIGAAQIAQLDRGEIVAYEVSETSQKELAIGVAMVLPVALPRIVDYIKRGNLGSTESNIIASGSLANNADINSFKKFAFTDKQIDEAKAFLEAEPDDEFNLSKSELDGIKSLQAGLEDADNKTLLKAANQKYREILLQRLSAYRKNGLSGIAAYSRDNGSADPAAELRNDAINSKAWSQYFPELQQAWLNYPAALPPNTTEQFLWVNRNVEDRPTAILNHRIMVTSETGGIIISRQFYVGHSYNSSHVVAGGLPYKDGTLVFYSTRSSTDQVAGMGSSLKHSIGREQMKKEMIKRLQRLNKDLMRKAAVVASEG
;
A
#
# COMPACT_ATOMS: atom_id res chain seq x y z
N MET A 1 49.23 48.02 -43.95
CA MET A 1 49.32 48.65 -45.28
C MET A 1 48.28 47.96 -46.17
N LEU A 2 47.25 48.71 -46.59
CA LEU A 2 46.27 48.46 -47.68
C LEU A 2 45.41 47.17 -47.62
N LEU A 3 44.06 47.28 -47.44
CA LEU A 3 43.00 47.30 -48.48
C LEU A 3 42.88 45.93 -49.22
N ASN A 4 41.74 45.27 -49.45
CA ASN A 4 40.32 45.64 -49.51
C ASN A 4 39.47 44.36 -49.73
N LYS A 5 38.21 44.37 -49.25
CA LYS A 5 36.96 43.78 -49.82
C LYS A 5 36.91 42.30 -50.28
N LEU A 6 35.98 41.52 -49.71
CA LEU A 6 34.67 41.21 -50.34
C LEU A 6 33.78 40.31 -49.45
N SER A 7 32.56 40.82 -49.19
CA SER A 7 31.24 40.16 -49.20
C SER A 7 30.94 38.85 -48.46
N ILE A 8 30.00 39.00 -47.52
CA ILE A 8 29.17 37.98 -46.84
C ILE A 8 28.26 37.24 -47.85
N PRO A 9 27.94 35.96 -47.60
CA PRO A 9 26.52 35.63 -47.42
C PRO A 9 26.25 34.95 -46.07
N LEU A 10 25.21 35.45 -45.44
CA LEU A 10 24.59 34.98 -44.21
C LEU A 10 23.87 33.66 -44.56
N VAL A 11 24.34 32.53 -44.03
CA VAL A 11 23.55 31.29 -44.02
C VAL A 11 22.86 31.20 -42.67
N LEU A 12 21.58 31.52 -42.66
CA LEU A 12 20.64 31.16 -41.60
C LEU A 12 20.53 29.63 -41.56
N LEU A 13 21.17 29.01 -40.58
CA LEU A 13 20.97 27.59 -40.28
C LEU A 13 19.74 27.47 -39.37
N THR A 14 18.55 27.43 -39.97
CA THR A 14 17.35 26.91 -39.29
C THR A 14 17.51 25.40 -39.14
N GLY A 15 18.08 24.98 -38.01
CA GLY A 15 18.04 23.59 -37.57
C GLY A 15 16.61 23.25 -37.14
N ALA A 16 15.83 22.66 -38.05
CA ALA A 16 14.62 21.95 -37.67
C ALA A 16 15.03 20.76 -36.80
N LEU A 17 14.77 20.87 -35.49
CA LEU A 17 14.76 19.73 -34.58
C LEU A 17 13.64 18.79 -35.04
N PHE A 18 13.99 17.80 -35.87
CA PHE A 18 13.14 16.65 -36.09
C PHE A 18 13.09 15.85 -34.79
N TYR A 19 12.11 16.15 -33.95
CA TYR A 19 11.65 15.17 -32.96
C TYR A 19 11.10 13.99 -33.75
N PRO A 20 11.63 12.77 -33.58
CA PRO A 20 10.94 11.61 -34.12
C PRO A 20 9.52 11.61 -33.51
N PRO A 21 8.48 11.28 -34.28
CA PRO A 21 7.16 11.08 -33.70
C PRO A 21 7.33 10.04 -32.60
N VAL A 22 7.00 10.41 -31.37
CA VAL A 22 6.81 9.45 -30.29
C VAL A 22 5.69 8.55 -30.77
N PHE A 23 6.04 7.36 -31.26
CA PHE A 23 5.05 6.34 -31.55
C PHE A 23 4.28 6.13 -30.25
N ALA A 24 2.98 6.39 -30.26
CA ALA A 24 2.11 5.99 -29.17
C ALA A 24 2.39 4.52 -28.89
N GLN A 25 2.87 4.20 -27.69
CA GLN A 25 3.02 2.83 -27.24
C GLN A 25 1.66 2.16 -27.52
N GLN A 26 1.64 1.12 -28.36
CA GLN A 26 0.41 0.42 -28.68
C GLN A 26 -0.21 -0.03 -27.37
N THR A 27 -1.43 0.43 -27.08
CA THR A 27 -2.18 -0.04 -25.92
C THR A 27 -2.28 -1.56 -26.02
N PRO A 28 -1.70 -2.32 -25.08
CA PRO A 28 -1.64 -3.76 -25.20
C PRO A 28 -3.06 -4.33 -25.23
N SER A 29 -3.23 -5.43 -25.97
CA SER A 29 -4.52 -6.09 -26.03
C SER A 29 -4.93 -6.56 -24.63
N SER A 30 -6.23 -6.71 -24.42
CA SER A 30 -6.77 -7.22 -23.16
C SER A 30 -6.23 -8.61 -22.80
N GLN A 31 -5.87 -9.43 -23.79
CA GLN A 31 -5.17 -10.71 -23.57
C GLN A 31 -3.72 -10.53 -23.16
N GLN A 32 -2.98 -9.59 -23.77
CA GLN A 32 -1.60 -9.29 -23.36
C GLN A 32 -1.55 -8.77 -21.92
N VAL A 33 -2.51 -7.91 -21.52
CA VAL A 33 -2.66 -7.47 -20.12
C VAL A 33 -2.79 -8.67 -19.18
N LEU A 34 -3.72 -9.59 -19.46
CA LEU A 34 -3.95 -10.77 -18.62
C LEU A 34 -2.73 -11.70 -18.56
N GLN A 35 -2.05 -11.92 -19.69
CA GLN A 35 -0.81 -12.69 -19.74
C GLN A 35 0.31 -12.06 -18.90
N ASN A 36 0.39 -10.74 -18.86
CA ASN A 36 1.36 -10.02 -18.02
C ASN A 36 1.11 -10.20 -16.52
N PHE A 37 -0.13 -10.51 -16.12
CA PHE A 37 -0.49 -10.92 -14.75
C PHE A 37 -0.35 -12.43 -14.52
N GLY A 38 0.13 -13.20 -15.51
CA GLY A 38 0.23 -14.66 -15.43
C GLY A 38 -1.13 -15.37 -15.53
N ILE A 39 -2.18 -14.70 -16.01
CA ILE A 39 -3.53 -15.26 -16.14
C ILE A 39 -3.62 -16.05 -17.45
N GLY A 40 -3.76 -17.37 -17.34
CA GLY A 40 -3.80 -18.30 -18.47
C GLY A 40 -5.17 -18.42 -19.13
N ALA A 41 -5.23 -19.04 -20.31
CA ALA A 41 -6.43 -19.10 -21.15
C ALA A 41 -7.69 -19.64 -20.43
N ALA A 42 -7.54 -20.66 -19.58
CA ALA A 42 -8.66 -21.20 -18.80
C ALA A 42 -9.24 -20.17 -17.81
N GLN A 43 -8.39 -19.38 -17.16
CA GLN A 43 -8.80 -18.30 -16.26
C GLN A 43 -9.39 -17.10 -17.02
N ILE A 44 -8.92 -16.84 -18.25
CA ILE A 44 -9.53 -15.82 -19.12
C ILE A 44 -11.00 -16.19 -19.40
N ALA A 45 -11.28 -17.45 -19.71
CA ALA A 45 -12.65 -17.91 -19.92
C ALA A 45 -13.52 -17.80 -18.64
N GLN A 46 -12.94 -17.95 -17.46
CA GLN A 46 -13.62 -17.74 -16.17
C GLN A 46 -13.94 -16.25 -15.95
N LEU A 47 -12.96 -15.36 -16.19
CA LEU A 47 -13.13 -13.91 -16.13
C LEU A 47 -14.24 -13.42 -17.07
N ASP A 48 -14.31 -14.00 -18.28
CA ASP A 48 -15.34 -13.70 -19.27
C ASP A 48 -16.76 -14.08 -18.83
N ARG A 49 -16.88 -15.03 -17.88
CA ARG A 49 -18.15 -15.38 -17.23
C ARG A 49 -18.44 -14.55 -15.98
N GLY A 50 -17.59 -13.56 -15.65
CA GLY A 50 -17.69 -12.73 -14.46
C GLY A 50 -17.23 -13.42 -13.17
N GLU A 51 -16.52 -14.56 -13.28
CA GLU A 51 -15.93 -15.22 -12.13
C GLU A 51 -14.70 -14.45 -11.63
N ILE A 52 -14.42 -14.58 -10.32
CA ILE A 52 -13.18 -14.05 -9.73
C ILE A 52 -12.11 -15.14 -9.87
N VAL A 53 -10.99 -14.81 -10.50
CA VAL A 53 -9.84 -15.72 -10.63
C VAL A 53 -8.72 -15.29 -9.71
N ALA A 54 -8.05 -16.26 -9.08
CA ALA A 54 -6.78 -16.02 -8.41
C ALA A 54 -5.63 -16.26 -9.39
N TYR A 55 -4.58 -15.46 -9.31
CA TYR A 55 -3.34 -15.64 -10.06
C TYR A 55 -2.14 -15.61 -9.12
N GLU A 56 -1.09 -16.32 -9.52
CA GLU A 56 0.11 -16.42 -8.71
C GLU A 56 0.92 -15.12 -8.81
N VAL A 57 1.40 -14.68 -7.65
CA VAL A 57 2.43 -13.64 -7.55
C VAL A 57 3.63 -14.33 -6.97
N SER A 58 4.75 -14.37 -7.70
CA SER A 58 5.93 -15.08 -7.25
C SER A 58 6.46 -14.49 -5.95
N GLU A 59 6.53 -15.30 -4.90
CA GLU A 59 7.17 -14.94 -3.63
C GLU A 59 8.69 -14.93 -3.82
N THR A 60 9.35 -13.97 -3.19
CA THR A 60 10.79 -13.70 -3.34
C THR A 60 11.58 -13.87 -2.05
N SER A 61 10.89 -14.25 -0.96
CA SER A 61 11.53 -14.64 0.30
C SER A 61 10.69 -15.68 1.04
N GLN A 62 11.31 -16.39 1.98
CA GLN A 62 10.63 -17.34 2.90
C GLN A 62 9.69 -16.66 3.90
N LYS A 63 9.70 -15.32 3.97
CA LYS A 63 8.83 -14.53 4.84
C LYS A 63 7.64 -13.96 4.07
N GLU A 64 7.59 -14.13 2.75
CA GLU A 64 6.64 -13.42 1.90
C GLU A 64 5.45 -14.31 1.56
N LEU A 65 4.25 -13.79 1.81
CA LEU A 65 3.02 -14.29 1.24
C LEU A 65 2.58 -13.38 0.10
N ALA A 66 2.34 -13.95 -1.07
CA ALA A 66 1.91 -13.17 -2.23
C ALA A 66 0.78 -13.85 -3.01
N ILE A 67 -0.22 -13.07 -3.40
CA ILE A 67 -1.35 -13.54 -4.20
C ILE A 67 -2.02 -12.39 -4.94
N GLY A 68 -2.56 -12.70 -6.12
CA GLY A 68 -3.40 -11.81 -6.90
C GLY A 68 -4.80 -12.38 -7.12
N VAL A 69 -5.77 -11.49 -7.24
CA VAL A 69 -7.11 -11.81 -7.73
C VAL A 69 -7.54 -10.82 -8.80
N ALA A 70 -8.33 -11.28 -9.75
CA ALA A 70 -8.87 -10.46 -10.81
C ALA A 70 -10.35 -10.78 -11.07
N MET A 71 -11.08 -9.79 -11.55
CA MET A 71 -12.47 -9.94 -12.00
C MET A 71 -12.77 -8.96 -13.14
N VAL A 72 -13.75 -9.29 -13.98
CA VAL A 72 -14.32 -8.34 -14.93
C VAL A 72 -15.61 -7.78 -14.33
N LEU A 73 -15.70 -6.45 -14.25
CA LEU A 73 -16.92 -5.74 -13.89
C LEU A 73 -17.59 -5.21 -15.16
N PRO A 74 -18.91 -5.40 -15.35
CA PRO A 74 -19.66 -4.80 -16.46
C PRO A 74 -19.98 -3.33 -16.15
N VAL A 75 -18.95 -2.58 -15.74
CA VAL A 75 -19.03 -1.19 -15.33
C VAL A 75 -17.85 -0.44 -15.95
N ALA A 76 -18.12 0.73 -16.51
CA ALA A 76 -17.10 1.58 -17.09
C ALA A 76 -16.10 2.08 -16.03
N LEU A 77 -14.82 2.13 -16.40
CA LEU A 77 -13.70 2.51 -15.53
C LEU A 77 -13.94 3.84 -14.75
N PRO A 78 -14.48 4.92 -15.36
CA PRO A 78 -14.75 6.17 -14.63
C PRO A 78 -15.63 5.99 -13.40
N ARG A 79 -16.62 5.08 -13.46
CA ARG A 79 -17.51 4.81 -12.32
C ARG A 79 -16.79 4.09 -11.18
N ILE A 80 -15.82 3.24 -11.49
CA ILE A 80 -14.95 2.60 -10.50
C ILE A 80 -14.02 3.65 -9.88
N VAL A 81 -13.44 4.52 -10.70
CA VAL A 81 -12.60 5.63 -10.24
C VAL A 81 -13.36 6.55 -9.27
N ASP A 82 -14.59 6.94 -9.60
CA ASP A 82 -15.41 7.77 -8.72
C ASP A 82 -15.76 7.06 -7.40
N TYR A 83 -16.02 5.76 -7.46
CA TYR A 83 -16.26 4.94 -6.27
C TYR A 83 -15.05 4.94 -5.33
N ILE A 84 -13.83 4.83 -5.89
CA ILE A 84 -12.57 4.89 -5.14
C ILE A 84 -12.36 6.28 -4.54
N LYS A 85 -12.51 7.35 -5.35
CA LYS A 85 -12.31 8.74 -4.93
C LYS A 85 -13.22 9.15 -3.77
N ARG A 86 -14.42 8.57 -3.68
CA ARG A 86 -15.37 8.78 -2.58
C ARG A 86 -15.00 8.05 -1.28
N GLY A 87 -13.90 7.28 -1.26
CA GLY A 87 -13.41 6.57 -0.08
C GLY A 87 -14.13 5.24 0.21
N ASN A 88 -14.95 4.76 -0.71
CA ASN A 88 -15.80 3.58 -0.47
C ASN A 88 -15.03 2.24 -0.38
N LEU A 89 -13.75 2.22 -0.76
CA LEU A 89 -12.90 1.04 -0.56
C LEU A 89 -12.48 0.82 0.90
N GLY A 90 -12.50 1.86 1.77
CA GLY A 90 -12.02 1.78 3.15
C GLY A 90 -13.11 1.69 4.22
N SER A 91 -14.35 2.07 3.93
CA SER A 91 -15.41 2.33 4.92
C SER A 91 -16.22 1.10 5.36
N THR A 92 -15.91 -0.11 4.87
CA THR A 92 -16.77 -1.30 5.04
C THR A 92 -16.07 -2.51 5.65
N GLU A 93 -14.82 -2.39 6.08
CA GLU A 93 -14.10 -3.51 6.69
C GLU A 93 -14.51 -3.68 8.16
N SER A 94 -15.17 -4.81 8.47
CA SER A 94 -15.73 -5.10 9.79
C SER A 94 -14.69 -5.26 10.90
N ASN A 95 -13.40 -5.35 10.56
CA ASN A 95 -12.31 -5.42 11.52
C ASN A 95 -11.56 -4.09 11.69
N ILE A 96 -11.95 -3.00 11.04
CA ILE A 96 -11.40 -1.68 11.35
C ILE A 96 -12.10 -1.14 12.60
N ILE A 97 -11.34 -0.92 13.67
CA ILE A 97 -11.80 -0.32 14.92
C ILE A 97 -11.90 1.20 14.75
N ALA A 98 -10.86 1.81 14.19
CA ALA A 98 -10.81 3.23 13.91
C ALA A 98 -9.81 3.53 12.78
N SER A 99 -9.93 4.67 12.13
CA SER A 99 -8.96 5.13 11.13
C SER A 99 -8.99 6.65 10.98
N GLY A 100 -7.97 7.19 10.32
CA GLY A 100 -7.90 8.61 9.99
C GLY A 100 -6.89 8.92 8.90
N SER A 101 -7.18 9.97 8.13
CA SER A 101 -6.22 10.57 7.19
C SER A 101 -5.22 11.44 7.95
N LEU A 102 -3.98 11.45 7.48
CA LEU A 102 -2.87 12.20 8.07
C LEU A 102 -2.48 13.34 7.13
N ALA A 103 -2.76 14.58 7.55
CA ALA A 103 -2.37 15.78 6.81
C ALA A 103 -0.84 15.97 6.79
N ASN A 104 -0.34 16.87 5.95
CA ASN A 104 1.10 17.14 5.84
C ASN A 104 1.70 17.67 7.16
N ASN A 105 0.94 18.49 7.89
CA ASN A 105 1.28 19.02 9.21
C ASN A 105 0.78 18.12 10.36
N ALA A 106 0.64 16.81 10.12
CA ALA A 106 0.20 15.86 11.15
C ALA A 106 1.09 15.97 12.39
N ASP A 107 0.43 16.04 13.54
CA ASP A 107 1.02 16.06 14.87
C ASP A 107 0.54 14.84 15.68
N ILE A 108 0.89 14.78 16.96
CA ILE A 108 0.46 13.68 17.82
C ILE A 108 -1.07 13.59 17.95
N ASN A 109 -1.78 14.72 17.87
CA ASN A 109 -3.25 14.77 17.98
C ASN A 109 -3.94 14.13 16.78
N SER A 110 -3.24 14.00 15.65
CA SER A 110 -3.73 13.27 14.46
C SER A 110 -4.00 11.80 14.77
N PHE A 111 -3.40 11.24 15.82
CA PHE A 111 -3.58 9.87 16.30
C PHE A 111 -4.47 9.76 17.54
N LYS A 112 -5.15 10.83 17.98
CA LYS A 112 -5.93 10.82 19.24
C LYS A 112 -7.05 9.77 19.30
N LYS A 113 -7.56 9.32 18.15
CA LYS A 113 -8.56 8.25 18.04
C LYS A 113 -7.96 6.84 18.03
N PHE A 114 -6.64 6.71 17.90
CA PHE A 114 -5.93 5.48 18.19
C PHE A 114 -5.70 5.39 19.70
N ALA A 115 -6.25 4.36 20.33
CA ALA A 115 -6.05 4.10 21.75
C ALA A 115 -6.33 2.63 22.09
N PHE A 116 -5.55 2.07 23.00
CA PHE A 116 -6.01 1.02 23.89
C PHE A 116 -7.14 1.55 24.77
N THR A 117 -8.19 0.78 24.92
CA THR A 117 -9.34 1.07 25.80
C THR A 117 -9.14 0.45 27.18
N ASP A 118 -10.00 0.79 28.15
CA ASP A 118 -9.97 0.17 29.49
C ASP A 118 -10.12 -1.36 29.43
N LYS A 119 -10.83 -1.89 28.41
CA LYS A 119 -10.97 -3.33 28.15
C LYS A 119 -9.71 -3.98 27.58
N GLN A 120 -8.72 -3.18 27.19
CA GLN A 120 -7.45 -3.59 26.58
C GLN A 120 -6.28 -3.20 27.48
N ILE A 121 -6.49 -3.14 28.80
CA ILE A 121 -5.43 -2.81 29.75
C ILE A 121 -4.27 -3.82 29.70
N ASP A 122 -4.57 -5.10 29.47
CA ASP A 122 -3.53 -6.13 29.38
C ASP A 122 -2.68 -5.94 28.13
N GLU A 123 -3.27 -5.55 27.00
CA GLU A 123 -2.54 -5.18 25.78
C GLU A 123 -1.66 -3.93 26.01
N ALA A 124 -2.16 -2.94 26.76
CA ALA A 124 -1.41 -1.75 27.10
C ALA A 124 -0.21 -2.06 28.03
N LYS A 125 -0.37 -3.01 28.95
CA LYS A 125 0.72 -3.51 29.81
C LYS A 125 1.74 -4.30 29.00
N ALA A 126 1.28 -5.21 28.16
CA ALA A 126 2.15 -5.95 27.23
C ALA A 126 2.97 -5.01 26.34
N PHE A 127 2.37 -3.91 25.85
CA PHE A 127 3.09 -2.89 25.11
C PHE A 127 4.18 -2.18 25.95
N LEU A 128 3.91 -1.89 27.24
CA LEU A 128 4.87 -1.26 28.14
C LEU A 128 5.97 -2.22 28.61
N GLU A 129 5.72 -3.52 28.57
CA GLU A 129 6.63 -4.61 28.92
C GLU A 129 7.35 -5.21 27.70
N ALA A 130 7.13 -4.65 26.50
CA ALA A 130 7.58 -5.24 25.26
C ALA A 130 9.11 -5.41 25.18
N GLU A 131 9.53 -6.57 24.70
CA GLU A 131 10.90 -7.00 24.43
C GLU A 131 11.11 -7.29 22.92
N PRO A 132 12.34 -7.55 22.46
CA PRO A 132 12.57 -8.11 21.12
C PRO A 132 11.83 -9.46 20.95
N ASP A 133 11.40 -9.78 19.71
CA ASP A 133 10.61 -10.99 19.38
C ASP A 133 9.25 -11.13 20.07
N ASP A 134 8.89 -10.20 20.95
CA ASP A 134 7.54 -10.10 21.48
C ASP A 134 6.53 -9.74 20.38
N GLU A 135 5.29 -9.67 20.84
CA GLU A 135 4.12 -9.40 20.02
C GLU A 135 4.16 -8.06 19.26
N PHE A 136 5.05 -7.12 19.58
CA PHE A 136 5.08 -5.79 18.95
C PHE A 136 6.27 -5.60 18.00
N ASN A 137 5.99 -5.11 16.80
CA ASN A 137 6.99 -4.65 15.85
C ASN A 137 7.57 -3.31 16.30
N LEU A 138 8.62 -3.35 17.11
CA LEU A 138 9.31 -2.18 17.64
C LEU A 138 10.80 -2.24 17.30
N SER A 139 11.39 -1.09 17.07
CA SER A 139 12.83 -0.93 16.91
C SER A 139 13.52 -0.87 18.28
N LYS A 140 14.82 -1.13 18.31
CA LYS A 140 15.63 -1.05 19.53
C LYS A 140 15.43 0.27 20.30
N SER A 141 15.48 1.40 19.59
CA SER A 141 15.33 2.72 20.21
C SER A 141 13.93 2.94 20.80
N GLU A 142 12.90 2.33 20.23
CA GLU A 142 11.54 2.43 20.75
C GLU A 142 11.37 1.56 21.99
N LEU A 143 11.93 0.34 21.98
CA LEU A 143 11.98 -0.56 23.14
C LEU A 143 12.73 0.10 24.30
N ASP A 144 13.93 0.65 24.07
CA ASP A 144 14.71 1.37 25.08
C ASP A 144 13.92 2.57 25.67
N GLY A 145 13.18 3.27 24.81
CA GLY A 145 12.32 4.39 25.20
C GLY A 145 11.04 3.97 25.94
N ILE A 146 10.56 2.73 25.76
CA ILE A 146 9.45 2.15 26.52
C ILE A 146 9.94 1.67 27.88
N LYS A 147 11.06 0.94 27.94
CA LYS A 147 11.69 0.51 29.20
C LYS A 147 11.98 1.68 30.14
N SER A 148 12.51 2.77 29.58
CA SER A 148 12.75 4.00 30.34
C SER A 148 11.46 4.62 30.89
N LEU A 149 10.36 4.53 30.15
CA LEU A 149 9.04 4.99 30.62
C LEU A 149 8.47 4.07 31.70
N GLN A 150 8.61 2.75 31.52
CA GLN A 150 8.11 1.73 32.45
C GLN A 150 8.74 1.85 33.84
N ALA A 151 10.03 2.17 33.93
CA ALA A 151 10.72 2.41 35.21
C ALA A 151 10.09 3.53 36.05
N GLY A 152 9.37 4.47 35.42
CA GLY A 152 8.63 5.54 36.10
C GLY A 152 7.19 5.17 36.48
N LEU A 153 6.76 3.92 36.24
CA LEU A 153 5.36 3.47 36.34
C LEU A 153 5.16 2.26 37.27
N GLU A 154 6.16 1.84 38.06
CA GLU A 154 6.12 0.60 38.88
C GLU A 154 4.86 0.49 39.77
N ASP A 155 4.42 1.59 40.39
CA ASP A 155 3.24 1.65 41.27
C ASP A 155 2.03 2.38 40.62
N ALA A 156 2.05 2.57 39.30
CA ALA A 156 1.01 3.33 38.61
C ALA A 156 -0.32 2.56 38.55
N ASP A 157 -1.44 3.27 38.75
CA ASP A 157 -2.77 2.69 38.53
C ASP A 157 -3.02 2.39 37.04
N ASN A 158 -4.01 1.54 36.77
CA ASN A 158 -4.36 1.14 35.40
C ASN A 158 -4.67 2.34 34.48
N LYS A 159 -5.25 3.42 35.02
CA LYS A 159 -5.59 4.61 34.25
C LYS A 159 -4.32 5.36 33.80
N THR A 160 -3.34 5.44 34.68
CA THR A 160 -2.05 6.07 34.43
C THR A 160 -1.23 5.25 33.44
N LEU A 161 -1.19 3.92 33.62
CA LEU A 161 -0.57 2.98 32.66
C LEU A 161 -1.18 3.12 31.26
N LEU A 162 -2.52 3.09 31.17
CA LEU A 162 -3.23 3.20 29.89
C LEU A 162 -2.96 4.55 29.20
N LYS A 163 -2.91 5.65 29.97
CA LYS A 163 -2.57 6.97 29.44
C LYS A 163 -1.14 7.02 28.93
N ALA A 164 -0.19 6.47 29.68
CA ALA A 164 1.22 6.44 29.32
C ALA A 164 1.48 5.59 28.06
N ALA A 165 0.91 4.37 28.01
CA ALA A 165 0.99 3.48 26.85
C ALA A 165 0.45 4.16 25.58
N ASN A 166 -0.76 4.72 25.66
CA ASN A 166 -1.38 5.40 24.53
C ASN A 166 -0.60 6.63 24.06
N GLN A 167 -0.07 7.42 24.99
CA GLN A 167 0.76 8.57 24.66
C GLN A 167 2.04 8.13 23.94
N LYS A 168 2.77 7.16 24.52
CA LYS A 168 4.02 6.64 23.97
C LYS A 168 3.82 6.00 22.59
N TYR A 169 2.74 5.25 22.40
CA TYR A 169 2.47 4.62 21.11
C TYR A 169 2.17 5.69 20.04
N ARG A 170 1.40 6.73 20.36
CA ARG A 170 1.15 7.84 19.42
C ARG A 170 2.43 8.61 19.05
N GLU A 171 3.35 8.77 19.99
CA GLU A 171 4.68 9.35 19.72
C GLU A 171 5.47 8.49 18.71
N ILE A 172 5.48 7.17 18.91
CA ILE A 172 6.10 6.21 17.98
C ILE A 172 5.47 6.34 16.58
N LEU A 173 4.14 6.35 16.48
CA LEU A 173 3.43 6.50 15.21
C LEU A 173 3.79 7.81 14.49
N LEU A 174 3.87 8.92 15.23
CA LEU A 174 4.27 10.22 14.68
C LEU A 174 5.72 10.23 14.20
N GLN A 175 6.64 9.64 14.98
CA GLN A 175 8.05 9.54 14.63
C GLN A 175 8.24 8.70 13.36
N ARG A 176 7.56 7.55 13.27
CA ARG A 176 7.60 6.69 12.07
C ARG A 176 7.02 7.37 10.83
N LEU A 177 5.88 8.06 10.96
CA LEU A 177 5.31 8.85 9.87
C LEU A 177 6.29 9.91 9.38
N SER A 178 6.89 10.64 10.31
CA SER A 178 7.81 11.75 10.00
C SER A 178 9.09 11.25 9.32
N ALA A 179 9.67 10.17 9.84
CA ALA A 179 10.86 9.56 9.27
C ALA A 179 10.60 9.02 7.85
N TYR A 180 9.48 8.33 7.65
CA TYR A 180 9.09 7.81 6.34
C TYR A 180 8.79 8.93 5.34
N ARG A 181 8.07 10.00 5.73
CA ARG A 181 7.82 11.13 4.84
C ARG A 181 9.10 11.81 4.37
N LYS A 182 10.08 11.94 5.28
CA LYS A 182 11.35 12.62 5.01
C LYS A 182 12.30 11.78 4.16
N ASN A 183 12.39 10.49 4.42
CA ASN A 183 13.45 9.63 3.89
C ASN A 183 12.94 8.41 3.10
N GLY A 184 11.62 8.29 2.94
CA GLY A 184 10.96 7.15 2.31
C GLY A 184 11.30 5.83 2.99
N LEU A 185 11.64 4.83 2.19
CA LEU A 185 12.01 3.49 2.69
C LEU A 185 13.20 3.55 3.66
N SER A 186 14.18 4.44 3.42
CA SER A 186 15.34 4.60 4.32
C SER A 186 14.97 5.22 5.67
N GLY A 187 13.75 5.74 5.82
CA GLY A 187 13.20 6.24 7.08
C GLY A 187 12.45 5.19 7.90
N ILE A 188 12.29 3.96 7.40
CA ILE A 188 11.61 2.89 8.14
C ILE A 188 12.64 2.20 9.03
N ALA A 189 12.42 2.27 10.35
CA ALA A 189 13.25 1.57 11.32
C ALA A 189 12.97 0.05 11.28
N ALA A 190 14.04 -0.74 11.29
CA ALA A 190 13.99 -2.18 11.45
C ALA A 190 13.39 -2.58 12.80
N TYR A 191 12.72 -3.73 12.85
CA TYR A 191 12.15 -4.28 14.08
C TYR A 191 13.17 -5.18 14.77
N SER A 192 13.31 -5.00 16.07
CA SER A 192 14.16 -5.84 16.91
C SER A 192 13.57 -7.24 17.05
N ARG A 193 14.47 -8.21 17.00
CA ARG A 193 14.24 -9.65 17.16
C ARG A 193 15.38 -10.17 18.04
N ASP A 194 15.20 -11.26 18.78
CA ASP A 194 16.27 -11.84 19.62
C ASP A 194 17.48 -12.21 18.77
N ASN A 195 17.23 -12.76 17.59
CA ASN A 195 18.25 -13.20 16.65
C ASN A 195 18.36 -12.28 15.42
N GLY A 196 18.41 -10.96 15.67
CA GLY A 196 18.72 -9.96 14.64
C GLY A 196 17.64 -8.91 14.47
N SER A 197 17.12 -8.78 13.25
CA SER A 197 16.05 -7.82 12.96
C SER A 197 15.19 -8.25 11.78
N ALA A 198 13.94 -7.79 11.75
CA ALA A 198 13.14 -7.74 10.55
C ALA A 198 13.31 -6.37 9.88
N ASP A 199 13.54 -6.35 8.57
CA ASP A 199 13.79 -5.13 7.80
C ASP A 199 12.62 -4.84 6.84
N PRO A 200 11.54 -4.18 7.33
CA PRO A 200 10.41 -3.77 6.49
C PRO A 200 10.81 -2.82 5.35
N ALA A 201 11.93 -2.08 5.45
CA ALA A 201 12.39 -1.24 4.35
C ALA A 201 12.90 -2.08 3.18
N ALA A 202 13.70 -3.11 3.46
CA ALA A 202 14.19 -4.05 2.47
C ALA A 202 13.05 -4.89 1.88
N GLU A 203 12.15 -5.40 2.72
CA GLU A 203 10.94 -6.14 2.30
C GLU A 203 10.11 -5.32 1.31
N LEU A 204 9.71 -4.09 1.67
CA LEU A 204 8.89 -3.24 0.81
C LEU A 204 9.60 -2.77 -0.47
N ARG A 205 10.94 -2.64 -0.44
CA ARG A 205 11.74 -2.36 -1.63
C ARG A 205 11.68 -3.54 -2.58
N ASN A 206 11.93 -4.74 -2.06
CA ASN A 206 11.88 -5.97 -2.82
C ASN A 206 10.47 -6.20 -3.40
N ASP A 207 9.42 -5.95 -2.62
CA ASP A 207 8.03 -6.05 -3.08
C ASP A 207 7.70 -5.10 -4.23
N ALA A 208 8.14 -3.85 -4.13
CA ALA A 208 7.95 -2.89 -5.19
C ALA A 208 8.73 -3.26 -6.47
N ILE A 209 9.98 -3.76 -6.35
CA ILE A 209 10.79 -4.20 -7.51
C ILE A 209 10.12 -5.37 -8.23
N ASN A 210 9.53 -6.30 -7.49
CA ASN A 210 8.97 -7.54 -8.05
C ASN A 210 7.50 -7.43 -8.47
N SER A 211 6.85 -6.29 -8.24
CA SER A 211 5.50 -6.01 -8.73
C SER A 211 5.48 -5.57 -10.20
N LYS A 212 6.09 -6.37 -11.09
CA LYS A 212 6.36 -6.00 -12.49
C LYS A 212 5.12 -5.89 -13.39
N ALA A 213 4.03 -6.60 -13.06
CA ALA A 213 2.86 -6.68 -13.92
C ALA A 213 2.25 -5.30 -14.26
N TRP A 214 2.32 -4.34 -13.33
CA TRP A 214 1.78 -3.00 -13.53
C TRP A 214 2.83 -1.95 -13.94
N SER A 215 4.12 -2.18 -13.67
CA SER A 215 5.16 -1.17 -13.88
C SER A 215 5.36 -0.79 -15.35
N GLN A 216 5.01 -1.70 -16.27
CA GLN A 216 4.99 -1.40 -17.71
C GLN A 216 3.93 -0.35 -18.09
N TYR A 217 2.84 -0.22 -17.32
CA TYR A 217 1.75 0.72 -17.58
C TYR A 217 1.95 2.06 -16.87
N PHE A 218 2.66 2.04 -15.73
CA PHE A 218 2.94 3.23 -14.95
C PHE A 218 4.44 3.32 -14.56
N PRO A 219 5.35 3.41 -15.55
CA PRO A 219 6.80 3.33 -15.31
C PRO A 219 7.33 4.51 -14.49
N GLU A 220 6.83 5.72 -14.74
CA GLU A 220 7.19 6.91 -13.95
C GLU A 220 6.74 6.78 -12.49
N LEU A 221 5.53 6.26 -12.27
CA LEU A 221 5.02 6.01 -10.94
C LEU A 221 5.85 4.93 -10.22
N GLN A 222 6.24 3.85 -10.92
CA GLN A 222 7.12 2.82 -10.35
C GLN A 222 8.46 3.42 -9.90
N GLN A 223 9.09 4.26 -10.72
CA GLN A 223 10.34 4.92 -10.35
C GLN A 223 10.16 5.85 -9.15
N ALA A 224 9.12 6.69 -9.16
CA ALA A 224 8.81 7.58 -8.04
C ALA A 224 8.49 6.79 -6.76
N TRP A 225 7.79 5.66 -6.87
CA TRP A 225 7.45 4.80 -5.74
C TRP A 225 8.66 4.12 -5.11
N LEU A 226 9.62 3.64 -5.92
CA LEU A 226 10.87 3.06 -5.41
C LEU A 226 11.75 4.10 -4.73
N ASN A 227 11.70 5.35 -5.21
CA ASN A 227 12.57 6.44 -4.79
C ASN A 227 11.86 7.50 -3.94
N TYR A 228 10.64 7.23 -3.44
CA TYR A 228 9.90 8.16 -2.60
C TYR A 228 10.80 8.64 -1.45
N PRO A 229 10.84 9.96 -1.12
CA PRO A 229 9.92 11.03 -1.51
C PRO A 229 10.30 11.80 -2.78
N ALA A 230 10.82 11.12 -3.81
CA ALA A 230 10.91 11.69 -5.16
C ALA A 230 9.55 12.25 -5.64
N ALA A 231 9.61 13.25 -6.53
CA ALA A 231 8.42 13.88 -7.08
C ALA A 231 7.50 12.84 -7.74
N LEU A 232 6.21 12.88 -7.39
CA LEU A 232 5.19 12.02 -7.99
C LEU A 232 4.80 12.54 -9.37
N PRO A 233 4.42 11.65 -10.31
CA PRO A 233 3.91 12.06 -11.61
C PRO A 233 2.70 13.01 -11.49
N PRO A 234 2.41 13.85 -12.49
CA PRO A 234 1.19 14.64 -12.52
C PRO A 234 -0.07 13.77 -12.37
N ASN A 235 -1.18 14.37 -11.93
CA ASN A 235 -2.47 13.69 -11.72
C ASN A 235 -2.44 12.54 -10.69
N THR A 236 -1.45 12.57 -9.80
CA THR A 236 -1.33 11.64 -8.69
C THR A 236 -2.02 12.20 -7.44
N THR A 237 -2.81 11.37 -6.76
CA THR A 237 -3.30 11.65 -5.41
C THR A 237 -2.51 10.84 -4.39
N GLU A 238 -1.86 11.53 -3.47
CA GLU A 238 -1.12 10.94 -2.35
C GLU A 238 -1.95 11.02 -1.06
N GLN A 239 -1.94 9.95 -0.28
CA GLN A 239 -2.61 9.89 1.01
C GLN A 239 -1.76 9.13 2.03
N PHE A 240 -1.65 9.70 3.22
CA PHE A 240 -1.20 9.01 4.42
C PHE A 240 -2.40 8.71 5.30
N LEU A 241 -2.48 7.50 5.83
CA LEU A 241 -3.56 7.07 6.71
C LEU A 241 -3.00 6.29 7.89
N TRP A 242 -3.67 6.36 9.02
CA TRP A 242 -3.53 5.38 10.08
C TRP A 242 -4.80 4.55 10.20
N VAL A 243 -4.64 3.29 10.59
CA VAL A 243 -5.73 2.35 10.84
C VAL A 243 -5.45 1.64 12.16
N ASN A 244 -6.46 1.55 13.01
CA ASN A 244 -6.52 0.59 14.11
C ASN A 244 -7.41 -0.57 13.67
N ARG A 245 -6.85 -1.77 13.60
CA ARG A 245 -7.54 -2.96 13.09
C ARG A 245 -7.54 -4.06 14.13
N ASN A 246 -8.62 -4.81 14.24
CA ASN A 246 -8.62 -6.05 14.99
C ASN A 246 -7.95 -7.16 14.15
N VAL A 247 -6.81 -7.66 14.62
CA VAL A 247 -6.07 -8.79 14.03
C VAL A 247 -5.74 -9.75 15.16
N GLU A 248 -6.06 -11.03 15.02
CA GLU A 248 -5.81 -12.03 16.07
C GLU A 248 -6.39 -11.59 17.44
N ASP A 249 -7.59 -10.99 17.40
CA ASP A 249 -8.32 -10.43 18.56
C ASP A 249 -7.61 -9.27 19.30
N ARG A 250 -6.64 -8.64 18.65
CA ARG A 250 -5.83 -7.55 19.20
C ARG A 250 -5.85 -6.29 18.32
N PRO A 251 -5.75 -5.09 18.93
CA PRO A 251 -5.71 -3.83 18.19
C PRO A 251 -4.33 -3.60 17.55
N THR A 252 -4.28 -3.61 16.23
CA THR A 252 -3.07 -3.35 15.44
C THR A 252 -3.06 -1.94 14.89
N ALA A 253 -2.04 -1.15 15.26
CA ALA A 253 -1.76 0.11 14.60
C ALA A 253 -1.11 -0.14 13.22
N ILE A 254 -1.63 0.49 12.17
CA ILE A 254 -1.07 0.41 10.82
C ILE A 254 -0.87 1.83 10.29
N LEU A 255 0.33 2.14 9.78
CA LEU A 255 0.56 3.34 8.99
C LEU A 255 0.64 2.98 7.51
N ASN A 256 -0.16 3.68 6.72
CA ASN A 256 -0.35 3.41 5.31
C ASN A 256 0.04 4.64 4.47
N HIS A 257 0.84 4.41 3.44
CA HIS A 257 1.06 5.35 2.36
C HIS A 257 0.35 4.80 1.12
N ARG A 258 -0.51 5.61 0.50
CA ARG A 258 -1.28 5.27 -0.68
C ARG A 258 -1.06 6.32 -1.76
N ILE A 259 -0.84 5.84 -2.98
CA ILE A 259 -0.81 6.66 -4.18
C ILE A 259 -1.87 6.14 -5.15
N MET A 260 -2.61 7.07 -5.75
CA MET A 260 -3.62 6.78 -6.76
C MET A 260 -3.34 7.59 -8.03
N VAL A 261 -3.33 6.92 -9.16
CA VAL A 261 -3.24 7.55 -10.49
C VAL A 261 -4.43 7.07 -11.31
N THR A 262 -5.11 8.00 -11.98
CA THR A 262 -6.26 7.69 -12.83
C THR A 262 -6.15 8.44 -14.14
N SER A 263 -6.36 7.75 -15.26
CA SER A 263 -6.40 8.29 -16.62
C SER A 263 -7.59 7.68 -17.38
N GLU A 264 -7.77 8.10 -18.63
CA GLU A 264 -8.74 7.48 -19.54
C GLU A 264 -8.38 6.03 -19.90
N THR A 265 -7.09 5.67 -19.78
CA THR A 265 -6.55 4.36 -20.15
C THR A 265 -6.46 3.37 -18.99
N GLY A 266 -6.66 3.82 -17.75
CA GLY A 266 -6.53 2.96 -16.59
C GLY A 266 -6.55 3.71 -15.26
N GLY A 267 -6.67 2.96 -14.18
CA GLY A 267 -6.46 3.47 -12.82
C GLY A 267 -5.63 2.50 -12.01
N ILE A 268 -4.75 3.02 -11.17
CA ILE A 268 -3.95 2.22 -10.24
C ILE A 268 -3.93 2.86 -8.86
N ILE A 269 -4.01 2.00 -7.86
CA ILE A 269 -3.78 2.29 -6.46
C ILE A 269 -2.59 1.44 -6.04
N ILE A 270 -1.52 2.09 -5.62
CA ILE A 270 -0.40 1.43 -4.96
C ILE A 270 -0.38 1.85 -3.50
N SER A 271 -0.07 0.91 -2.62
CA SER A 271 -0.05 1.17 -1.20
C SER A 271 1.06 0.39 -0.50
N ARG A 272 1.63 0.99 0.52
CA ARG A 272 2.57 0.39 1.45
C ARG A 272 2.03 0.58 2.86
N GLN A 273 1.93 -0.51 3.60
CA GLN A 273 1.85 -0.47 5.05
C GLN A 273 3.29 -0.47 5.57
N PHE A 274 3.80 0.73 5.81
CA PHE A 274 5.21 0.97 6.18
C PHE A 274 5.45 0.84 7.69
N TYR A 275 4.38 0.68 8.46
CA TYR A 275 4.41 0.24 9.85
C TYR A 275 3.15 -0.58 10.14
N VAL A 276 3.33 -1.67 10.87
CA VAL A 276 2.26 -2.56 11.33
C VAL A 276 2.66 -2.99 12.73
N GLY A 277 1.77 -2.79 13.71
CA GLY A 277 2.07 -3.02 15.12
C GLY A 277 2.45 -4.45 15.47
N HIS A 278 1.89 -5.45 14.77
CA HIS A 278 2.12 -6.87 15.03
C HIS A 278 1.66 -7.78 13.87
N SER A 279 1.79 -9.10 14.03
CA SER A 279 1.39 -10.21 13.13
C SER A 279 2.11 -10.29 11.77
N TYR A 280 2.47 -9.16 11.16
CA TYR A 280 3.26 -9.11 9.93
C TYR A 280 4.13 -7.84 9.92
N ASN A 281 5.21 -7.87 9.15
CA ASN A 281 6.24 -6.84 9.17
C ASN A 281 5.85 -5.65 8.29
N SER A 282 5.40 -5.95 7.08
CA SER A 282 5.08 -4.97 6.05
C SER A 282 4.15 -5.55 4.99
N SER A 283 3.47 -4.68 4.24
CA SER A 283 2.60 -5.11 3.14
C SER A 283 2.62 -4.11 1.99
N HIS A 284 2.77 -4.62 0.77
CA HIS A 284 2.63 -3.88 -0.47
C HIS A 284 1.39 -4.35 -1.23
N VAL A 285 0.49 -3.41 -1.51
CA VAL A 285 -0.74 -3.65 -2.24
C VAL A 285 -0.71 -2.89 -3.56
N VAL A 286 -1.14 -3.58 -4.61
CA VAL A 286 -1.41 -2.99 -5.93
C VAL A 286 -2.82 -3.39 -6.31
N ALA A 287 -3.66 -2.41 -6.62
CA ALA A 287 -4.98 -2.64 -7.19
C ALA A 287 -5.19 -1.70 -8.36
N GLY A 288 -6.00 -2.08 -9.33
CA GLY A 288 -6.25 -1.22 -10.47
C GLY A 288 -7.40 -1.68 -11.34
N GLY A 289 -7.70 -0.84 -12.33
CA GLY A 289 -8.72 -1.07 -13.33
C GLY A 289 -8.17 -0.74 -14.71
N LEU A 290 -8.39 -1.62 -15.68
CA LEU A 290 -8.06 -1.41 -17.08
C LEU A 290 -9.30 -1.66 -17.94
N PRO A 291 -9.53 -0.90 -19.03
CA PRO A 291 -10.59 -1.21 -19.98
C PRO A 291 -10.50 -2.66 -20.48
N TYR A 292 -11.62 -3.38 -20.46
CA TYR A 292 -11.68 -4.79 -20.89
C TYR A 292 -13.04 -5.08 -21.54
N LYS A 293 -13.04 -5.24 -22.87
CA LYS A 293 -14.27 -5.38 -23.68
C LYS A 293 -15.24 -4.23 -23.35
N ASP A 294 -16.48 -4.53 -22.99
CA ASP A 294 -17.51 -3.56 -22.61
C ASP A 294 -17.51 -3.19 -21.11
N GLY A 295 -16.45 -3.57 -20.38
CA GLY A 295 -16.33 -3.39 -18.94
C GLY A 295 -14.93 -3.01 -18.49
N THR A 296 -14.62 -3.33 -17.24
CA THR A 296 -13.32 -3.08 -16.62
C THR A 296 -12.76 -4.35 -16.02
N LEU A 297 -11.51 -4.69 -16.38
CA LEU A 297 -10.72 -5.66 -15.65
C LEU A 297 -10.22 -5.00 -14.37
N VAL A 298 -10.68 -5.49 -13.22
CA VAL A 298 -10.16 -5.12 -11.91
C VAL A 298 -9.15 -6.17 -11.48
N PHE A 299 -7.97 -5.73 -11.08
CA PHE A 299 -6.95 -6.59 -10.48
C PHE A 299 -6.59 -6.07 -9.09
N TYR A 300 -6.21 -6.99 -8.22
CA TYR A 300 -5.77 -6.71 -6.87
C TYR A 300 -4.74 -7.76 -6.46
N SER A 301 -3.52 -7.33 -6.23
CA SER A 301 -2.44 -8.15 -5.69
C SER A 301 -1.92 -7.57 -4.38
N THR A 302 -1.49 -8.48 -3.51
CA THR A 302 -0.83 -8.14 -2.25
C THR A 302 0.43 -8.99 -2.10
N ARG A 303 1.46 -8.38 -1.54
CA ARG A 303 2.68 -9.00 -1.03
C ARG A 303 2.79 -8.59 0.43
N SER A 304 2.96 -9.54 1.32
CA SER A 304 3.07 -9.26 2.76
C SER A 304 4.18 -10.08 3.36
N SER A 305 5.08 -9.44 4.09
CA SER A 305 6.17 -10.11 4.77
C SER A 305 5.82 -10.36 6.23
N THR A 306 6.02 -11.58 6.72
CA THR A 306 5.83 -11.98 8.12
C THR A 306 6.84 -13.05 8.52
N ASP A 307 7.34 -12.95 9.75
CA ASP A 307 8.22 -13.97 10.32
C ASP A 307 7.48 -15.30 10.56
N GLN A 308 6.14 -15.27 10.67
CA GLN A 308 5.33 -16.43 11.02
C GLN A 308 5.38 -17.57 9.99
N VAL A 309 5.55 -17.25 8.70
CA VAL A 309 5.58 -18.24 7.61
C VAL A 309 6.97 -18.80 7.32
N ALA A 310 8.00 -18.24 7.95
CA ALA A 310 9.37 -18.72 7.79
C ALA A 310 9.65 -19.99 8.62
N GLY A 311 10.80 -20.60 8.34
CA GLY A 311 11.35 -21.72 9.11
C GLY A 311 10.70 -23.08 8.82
N MET A 312 10.74 -23.96 9.81
CA MET A 312 10.23 -25.33 9.69
C MET A 312 8.73 -25.33 9.32
N GLY A 313 8.38 -26.14 8.31
CA GLY A 313 7.00 -26.21 7.81
C GLY A 313 6.57 -25.03 6.94
N SER A 314 7.51 -24.18 6.49
CA SER A 314 7.25 -23.00 5.67
C SER A 314 6.31 -23.27 4.47
N SER A 315 6.48 -24.37 3.74
CA SER A 315 5.62 -24.68 2.58
C SER A 315 4.14 -24.84 2.96
N LEU A 316 3.85 -25.51 4.08
CA LEU A 316 2.50 -25.68 4.60
C LEU A 316 1.92 -24.35 5.11
N LYS A 317 2.73 -23.59 5.87
CA LYS A 317 2.34 -22.27 6.38
C LYS A 317 2.01 -21.29 5.25
N HIS A 318 2.85 -21.24 4.21
CA HIS A 318 2.59 -20.44 3.02
C HIS A 318 1.28 -20.86 2.32
N SER A 319 1.04 -22.17 2.18
CA SER A 319 -0.21 -22.67 1.58
C SER A 319 -1.46 -22.19 2.35
N ILE A 320 -1.45 -22.33 3.68
CA ILE A 320 -2.56 -21.88 4.54
C ILE A 320 -2.72 -20.36 4.48
N GLY A 321 -1.61 -19.61 4.62
CA GLY A 321 -1.61 -18.14 4.58
C GLY A 321 -2.16 -17.60 3.26
N ARG A 322 -1.72 -18.15 2.11
CA ARG A 322 -2.23 -17.76 0.79
C ARG A 322 -3.72 -18.06 0.65
N GLU A 323 -4.20 -19.20 1.14
CA GLU A 323 -5.63 -19.53 1.07
C GLU A 323 -6.48 -18.55 1.89
N GLN A 324 -6.02 -18.16 3.08
CA GLN A 324 -6.70 -17.16 3.90
C GLN A 324 -6.71 -15.79 3.22
N MET A 325 -5.57 -15.34 2.70
CA MET A 325 -5.47 -14.08 1.94
C MET A 325 -6.39 -14.09 0.72
N LYS A 326 -6.39 -15.17 -0.07
CA LYS A 326 -7.27 -15.36 -1.23
C LYS A 326 -8.73 -15.15 -0.85
N LYS A 327 -9.21 -15.81 0.21
CA LYS A 327 -10.61 -15.73 0.66
C LYS A 327 -10.98 -14.29 1.01
N GLU A 328 -10.14 -13.56 1.73
CA GLU A 328 -10.39 -12.17 2.08
C GLU A 328 -10.36 -11.24 0.86
N MET A 329 -9.45 -11.45 -0.08
CA MET A 329 -9.39 -10.69 -1.32
C MET A 329 -10.62 -10.94 -2.21
N ILE A 330 -11.08 -12.18 -2.32
CA ILE A 330 -12.31 -12.52 -3.04
C ILE A 330 -13.51 -11.82 -2.41
N LYS A 331 -13.65 -11.86 -1.07
CA LYS A 331 -14.75 -11.16 -0.36
C LYS A 331 -14.76 -9.66 -0.66
N ARG A 332 -13.59 -9.02 -0.76
CA ARG A 332 -13.47 -7.60 -1.11
C ARG A 332 -13.96 -7.32 -2.54
N LEU A 333 -13.55 -8.14 -3.51
CA LEU A 333 -14.02 -8.00 -4.89
C LEU A 333 -15.53 -8.28 -5.04
N GLN A 334 -16.05 -9.28 -4.31
CA GLN A 334 -17.51 -9.54 -4.26
C GLN A 334 -18.28 -8.34 -3.73
N ARG A 335 -17.76 -7.67 -2.69
CA ARG A 335 -18.38 -6.46 -2.14
C ARG A 335 -18.32 -5.29 -3.12
N LEU A 336 -17.15 -5.04 -3.73
CA LEU A 336 -16.99 -4.05 -4.78
C LEU A 336 -18.01 -4.25 -5.90
N ASN A 337 -18.16 -5.50 -6.38
CA ASN A 337 -19.15 -5.87 -7.38
C ASN A 337 -20.57 -5.52 -6.92
N LYS A 338 -20.95 -5.95 -5.71
CA LYS A 338 -22.27 -5.68 -5.13
C LYS A 338 -22.57 -4.17 -5.04
N ASP A 339 -21.60 -3.38 -4.60
CA ASP A 339 -21.77 -1.94 -4.38
C ASP A 339 -21.85 -1.17 -5.71
N LEU A 340 -21.08 -1.58 -6.72
CA LEU A 340 -21.11 -0.98 -8.05
C LEU A 340 -22.28 -1.45 -8.91
N MET A 341 -22.78 -2.67 -8.73
CA MET A 341 -23.95 -3.15 -9.49
C MET A 341 -25.27 -2.60 -8.95
N ARG A 342 -25.30 -2.10 -7.71
CA ARG A 342 -26.39 -1.25 -7.23
C ARG A 342 -26.33 0.09 -7.97
N LYS A 343 -27.43 0.53 -8.59
CA LYS A 343 -27.51 1.89 -9.16
C LYS A 343 -27.14 2.89 -8.07
N ALA A 344 -26.27 3.85 -8.38
CA ALA A 344 -25.98 4.93 -7.45
C ALA A 344 -27.29 5.66 -7.14
N ALA A 345 -27.54 5.97 -5.86
CA ALA A 345 -28.64 6.85 -5.51
C ALA A 345 -28.41 8.19 -6.22
N VAL A 346 -29.39 8.63 -7.00
CA VAL A 346 -29.38 9.97 -7.60
C VAL A 346 -29.51 10.95 -6.44
N VAL A 347 -28.48 11.76 -6.20
CA VAL A 347 -28.60 12.91 -5.31
C VAL A 347 -29.51 13.90 -6.05
N ALA A 348 -30.67 14.19 -5.47
CA ALA A 348 -31.55 15.22 -6.02
C ALA A 348 -30.76 16.54 -6.06
N SER A 349 -30.63 17.15 -7.23
CA SER A 349 -30.23 18.56 -7.30
C SER A 349 -31.30 19.36 -6.57
N GLU A 350 -30.88 20.14 -5.58
CA GLU A 350 -31.71 21.24 -5.07
C GLU A 350 -31.99 22.18 -6.24
N GLY A 351 -33.27 22.50 -6.42
CA GLY A 351 -33.80 23.26 -7.56
C GLY A 351 -33.51 24.75 -7.51
#